data_AF-A0A483K3B5-F1
#
_entry.id   AF-A0A483K3B5-F1
#
_cell.length_a   1.000
_cell.length_b   1.000
_cell.length_c   1.000
_cell.angle_alpha   90.00
_cell.angle_beta   90.00
_cell.angle_gamma   90.00
#
_symmetry.space_group_name_H-M   'P 1'
#
loop_
_entity.id
_entity.type
_entity.pdbx_description
1 polymer ?
#
loop_
_entity_poly.entity_id
_entity_poly.type
_entity_poly.pdbx_seq_one_letter_code
_entity_poly.pdbx_strand_id
1 'polypeptide(L)'
;MKRNRNLPLALVTLAALTFGSNAAWANHHWGNNNGMGNQGYSQLTQEQQATAQKLHNDYYAQTSALRQQLQSKRYEYNALLTAQKPDSGKIEAVAQEMEGLRQKLDQQRVKFDLALAEAGVPRGAGMGYGGCRGSGGGHMGMNHW
;
A
#
# COMPACT_ATOMS: atom_id res chain seq x y z
N MET A 1 47.22 3.99 28.66
CA MET A 1 45.99 3.55 27.97
C MET A 1 45.61 4.60 26.93
N LYS A 2 45.66 4.28 25.63
CA LYS A 2 45.27 5.18 24.53
C LYS A 2 44.29 4.42 23.64
N ARG A 3 43.12 5.00 23.39
CA ARG A 3 41.94 4.35 22.79
C ARG A 3 41.78 4.92 21.38
N ASN A 4 42.12 4.12 20.36
CA ASN A 4 42.05 4.54 18.96
C ASN A 4 40.80 3.92 18.34
N ARG A 5 39.78 4.74 18.04
CA ARG A 5 38.56 4.34 17.33
C ARG A 5 38.71 4.74 15.86
N ASN A 6 38.74 3.77 14.96
CA ASN A 6 38.58 4.00 13.53
C ASN A 6 37.20 3.48 13.12
N LEU A 7 36.26 4.40 12.86
CA LEU A 7 34.96 4.11 12.24
C LEU A 7 35.02 4.68 10.81
N PRO A 8 34.88 3.87 9.74
CA PRO A 8 34.80 4.40 8.39
C PRO A 8 33.41 4.97 8.12
N LEU A 9 33.37 6.22 7.65
CA LEU A 9 32.18 6.94 7.21
C LEU A 9 31.74 6.36 5.85
N ALA A 10 30.61 5.65 5.79
CA ALA A 10 30.00 5.20 4.54
C ALA A 10 29.09 6.31 3.98
N LEU A 11 29.46 6.85 2.82
CA LEU A 11 28.64 7.77 2.02
C LEU A 11 27.58 6.95 1.25
N VAL A 12 26.31 7.07 1.66
CA VAL A 12 25.17 6.55 0.89
C VAL A 12 24.69 7.68 -0.02
N THR A 13 25.05 7.62 -1.29
CA THR A 13 24.49 8.49 -2.33
C THR A 13 23.07 8.06 -2.68
N LEU A 14 22.08 8.84 -2.27
CA LEU A 14 20.69 8.67 -2.66
C LEU A 14 20.47 9.28 -4.06
N ALA A 15 20.39 8.42 -5.08
CA ALA A 15 20.00 8.86 -6.43
C ALA A 15 18.53 9.29 -6.41
N ALA A 16 18.28 10.57 -6.62
CA ALA A 16 16.95 11.12 -6.81
C ALA A 16 16.41 10.68 -8.18
N LEU A 17 15.52 9.69 -8.20
CA LEU A 17 14.71 9.39 -9.37
C LEU A 17 13.54 10.39 -9.43
N THR A 18 13.73 11.47 -10.18
CA THR A 18 12.64 12.39 -10.53
C THR A 18 11.83 11.75 -11.67
N PHE A 19 10.67 11.19 -11.36
CA PHE A 19 9.69 10.84 -12.39
C PHE A 19 8.67 11.96 -12.54
N GLY A 20 8.67 12.56 -13.74
CA GLY A 20 7.78 13.62 -14.16
C GLY A 20 6.33 13.21 -14.06
N SER A 21 5.55 14.08 -13.43
CA SER A 21 4.10 13.96 -13.33
C SER A 21 3.48 14.25 -14.70
N ASN A 22 3.18 13.20 -15.47
CA ASN A 22 2.13 13.31 -16.48
C ASN A 22 0.78 13.23 -15.74
N ALA A 23 0.43 14.32 -15.06
CA ALA A 23 -0.92 14.59 -14.58
C ALA A 23 -1.79 15.01 -15.77
N ALA A 24 -1.89 14.13 -16.75
CA ALA A 24 -2.70 14.30 -17.91
C ALA A 24 -3.31 12.93 -18.21
N TRP A 25 -4.61 12.83 -17.93
CA TRP A 25 -5.54 11.83 -18.45
C TRP A 25 -5.74 10.60 -17.54
N ALA A 26 -6.34 10.85 -16.38
CA ALA A 26 -7.25 9.88 -15.76
C ALA A 26 -8.61 10.55 -15.53
N ASN A 27 -9.15 11.17 -16.58
CA ASN A 27 -10.56 11.53 -16.65
C ASN A 27 -11.31 10.26 -17.08
N HIS A 28 -11.55 9.36 -16.13
CA HIS A 28 -12.45 8.22 -16.32
C HIS A 28 -13.53 8.29 -15.24
N HIS A 29 -14.67 8.84 -15.65
CA HIS A 29 -16.01 8.63 -15.14
C HIS A 29 -16.11 7.71 -13.90
N TRP A 30 -16.25 8.31 -12.72
CA TRP A 30 -17.03 7.73 -11.63
C TRP A 30 -18.19 8.67 -11.35
N GLY A 31 -19.18 8.58 -12.23
CA GLY A 31 -20.50 9.14 -11.99
C GLY A 31 -21.18 8.38 -10.85
N ASN A 32 -21.90 9.14 -10.03
CA ASN A 32 -23.03 8.68 -9.23
C ASN A 32 -22.73 7.62 -8.14
N ASN A 33 -22.61 8.12 -6.91
CA ASN A 33 -23.30 7.58 -5.73
C ASN A 33 -23.54 6.05 -5.70
N ASN A 34 -22.60 5.27 -5.14
CA ASN A 34 -22.85 4.02 -4.34
C ASN A 34 -21.67 3.05 -4.17
N GLY A 35 -20.42 3.39 -4.53
CA GLY A 35 -19.29 2.45 -4.37
C GLY A 35 -18.70 2.37 -2.96
N MET A 36 -18.94 3.40 -2.13
CA MET A 36 -18.51 3.46 -0.73
C MET A 36 -19.76 3.70 0.10
N GLY A 37 -20.54 2.63 0.26
CA GLY A 37 -21.81 2.64 0.98
C GLY A 37 -21.66 3.34 2.33
N ASN A 38 -22.72 4.07 2.69
CA ASN A 38 -22.96 4.94 3.84
C ASN A 38 -22.75 4.31 5.25
N GLN A 39 -21.79 3.40 5.42
CA GLN A 39 -21.77 2.43 6.52
C GLN A 39 -20.60 2.50 7.52
N GLY A 40 -19.48 3.22 7.39
CA GLY A 40 -18.84 3.98 6.35
C GLY A 40 -18.33 5.30 6.91
N TYR A 41 -19.07 6.32 6.57
CA TYR A 41 -18.71 7.71 6.78
C TYR A 41 -19.90 8.53 7.25
N SER A 42 -20.91 7.85 7.78
CA SER A 42 -22.20 8.40 8.19
C SER A 42 -22.12 9.46 9.30
N GLN A 43 -20.93 9.70 9.87
CA GLN A 43 -20.67 10.74 10.88
C GLN A 43 -19.71 11.84 10.40
N LEU A 44 -19.21 11.79 9.15
CA LEU A 44 -18.34 12.83 8.59
C LEU A 44 -19.13 13.98 7.96
N THR A 45 -18.58 15.19 8.00
CA THR A 45 -19.08 16.29 7.17
C THR A 45 -18.82 16.00 5.68
N GLN A 46 -19.56 16.65 4.78
CA GLN A 46 -19.34 16.51 3.33
C GLN A 46 -17.90 16.89 2.93
N GLU A 47 -17.32 17.89 3.60
CA GLU A 47 -15.94 18.33 3.38
C GLU A 47 -14.92 17.26 3.81
N GLN A 48 -15.15 16.61 4.95
CA GLN A 48 -14.32 15.50 5.42
C GLN A 48 -14.42 14.29 4.50
N GLN A 49 -15.61 14.00 3.98
CA GLN A 49 -15.82 12.91 3.01
C GLN A 49 -15.08 13.19 1.68
N ALA A 50 -15.17 14.41 1.16
CA ALA A 50 -14.45 14.81 -0.05
C ALA A 50 -12.92 14.73 0.15
N THR A 51 -12.44 15.18 1.31
CA THR A 51 -11.02 15.13 1.68
C THR A 51 -10.53 13.68 1.78
N ALA A 52 -11.28 12.81 2.46
CA ALA A 52 -10.96 11.40 2.58
C ALA A 52 -10.89 10.70 1.21
N GLN A 53 -11.85 10.98 0.33
CA GLN A 53 -11.87 10.43 -1.03
C GLN A 53 -10.66 10.87 -1.84
N LYS A 54 -10.31 12.16 -1.77
CA LYS A 54 -9.13 12.70 -2.48
C LYS A 54 -7.85 12.05 -1.97
N LEU A 55 -7.64 12.01 -0.65
CA LEU A 55 -6.45 11.39 -0.05
C LEU A 55 -6.33 9.91 -0.43
N HIS A 56 -7.46 9.20 -0.49
CA HIS A 56 -7.48 7.81 -0.91
C HIS A 56 -7.08 7.66 -2.39
N ASN A 57 -7.66 8.46 -3.28
CA ASN A 57 -7.29 8.46 -4.70
C ASN A 57 -5.81 8.77 -4.90
N ASP A 58 -5.29 9.76 -4.19
CA ASP A 58 -3.88 10.17 -4.24
C ASP A 58 -2.97 9.03 -3.77
N TYR A 59 -3.29 8.38 -2.65
CA TYR A 59 -2.56 7.21 -2.16
C TYR A 59 -2.56 6.05 -3.17
N TYR A 60 -3.70 5.74 -3.78
CA TYR A 60 -3.78 4.69 -4.79
C TYR A 60 -2.98 5.03 -6.04
N ALA A 61 -3.03 6.27 -6.53
CA ALA A 61 -2.24 6.71 -7.66
C ALA A 61 -0.73 6.58 -7.36
N GLN A 62 -0.28 7.09 -6.21
CA GLN A 62 1.12 7.09 -5.79
C GLN A 62 1.68 5.68 -5.55
N THR A 63 0.85 4.75 -5.09
CA THR A 63 1.28 3.36 -4.80
C THR A 63 1.03 2.37 -5.92
N SER A 64 0.44 2.79 -7.05
CA SER A 64 0.03 1.90 -8.14
C SER A 64 1.16 0.99 -8.64
N ALA A 65 2.32 1.56 -8.96
CA ALA A 65 3.49 0.81 -9.43
C ALA A 65 4.04 -0.16 -8.37
N LEU A 66 4.10 0.24 -7.10
CA LEU A 66 4.55 -0.63 -6.01
C LEU A 66 3.62 -1.83 -5.81
N ARG A 67 2.29 -1.60 -5.88
CA ARG A 67 1.29 -2.66 -5.80
C ARG A 67 1.37 -3.61 -7.00
N GLN A 68 1.61 -3.10 -8.21
CA GLN A 68 1.84 -3.91 -9.40
C GLN A 68 3.12 -4.77 -9.29
N GLN A 69 4.22 -4.18 -8.81
CA GLN A 69 5.47 -4.91 -8.58
C GLN A 69 5.28 -6.03 -7.55
N LEU A 70 4.61 -5.74 -6.43
CA LEU A 70 4.34 -6.75 -5.41
C LEU A 70 3.47 -7.88 -5.97
N GLN A 71 2.48 -7.56 -6.78
CA GLN A 71 1.63 -8.57 -7.43
C GLN A 71 2.42 -9.43 -8.43
N SER A 72 3.29 -8.82 -9.23
CA SER A 72 4.18 -9.54 -10.14
C SER A 72 5.10 -10.51 -9.37
N LYS A 73 5.69 -10.07 -8.27
CA LYS A 73 6.55 -10.92 -7.42
C LYS A 73 5.78 -12.07 -6.76
N ARG A 74 4.51 -11.87 -6.39
CA ARG A 74 3.64 -12.96 -5.92
C ARG A 74 3.43 -14.04 -7.00
N TYR A 75 3.23 -13.64 -8.26
CA TYR A 75 3.13 -14.61 -9.36
C TYR A 75 4.44 -15.37 -9.56
N GLU A 76 5.58 -14.67 -9.52
CA GLU A 76 6.90 -15.29 -9.61
C GLU A 76 7.13 -16.29 -8.48
N TYR A 77 6.86 -15.90 -7.24
CA TYR A 77 6.95 -16.76 -6.06
C TYR A 77 6.11 -18.04 -6.21
N ASN A 78 4.85 -17.90 -6.61
CA ASN A 78 3.96 -19.04 -6.83
C ASN A 78 4.41 -19.94 -8.00
N ALA A 79 4.98 -19.36 -9.06
CA ALA A 79 5.54 -20.14 -10.17
C ALA A 79 6.78 -20.95 -9.73
N LEU A 80 7.64 -20.36 -8.88
CA LEU A 80 8.80 -21.06 -8.34
C LEU A 80 8.40 -22.22 -7.40
N LEU A 81 7.33 -22.04 -6.61
CA LEU A 81 6.81 -23.10 -5.74
C LEU A 81 6.17 -24.27 -6.49
N THR A 82 5.61 -24.04 -7.67
CA THR A 82 4.91 -25.07 -8.46
C THR A 82 5.81 -25.76 -9.49
N ALA A 83 7.10 -25.37 -9.58
CA ALA A 83 8.07 -26.01 -10.46
C ALA A 83 8.33 -27.48 -10.05
N GLN A 84 8.65 -28.35 -11.02
CA GLN A 84 8.96 -29.77 -10.75
C GLN A 84 10.09 -29.97 -9.73
N LYS A 85 11.06 -29.04 -9.72
CA LYS A 85 12.14 -28.99 -8.74
C LYS A 85 12.25 -27.56 -8.19
N PRO A 86 11.57 -27.25 -7.07
CA PRO A 86 11.64 -25.94 -6.46
C PRO A 86 13.08 -25.57 -6.06
N ASP A 87 13.46 -24.32 -6.34
CA ASP A 87 14.76 -23.76 -5.98
C ASP A 87 14.57 -22.86 -4.77
N SER A 88 14.96 -23.36 -3.59
CA SER A 88 14.74 -22.66 -2.31
C SER A 88 15.44 -21.30 -2.28
N GLY A 89 16.64 -21.17 -2.86
CA GLY A 89 17.37 -19.91 -2.88
C GLY A 89 16.65 -18.82 -3.67
N LYS A 90 16.05 -19.18 -4.81
CA LYS A 90 15.24 -18.24 -5.61
C LYS A 90 13.94 -17.87 -4.91
N ILE A 91 13.28 -18.85 -4.29
CA ILE A 91 12.03 -18.63 -3.55
C ILE A 91 12.27 -17.67 -2.38
N GLU A 92 13.33 -17.89 -1.60
CA GLU A 92 13.74 -17.01 -0.50
C GLU A 92 14.09 -15.60 -1.00
N ALA A 93 14.83 -15.48 -2.09
CA ALA A 93 15.17 -14.18 -2.68
C ALA A 93 13.92 -13.39 -3.10
N VAL A 94 12.97 -14.03 -3.79
CA VAL A 94 11.70 -13.38 -4.18
C VAL A 94 10.86 -13.01 -2.96
N ALA A 95 10.85 -13.84 -1.91
CA ALA A 95 10.17 -13.51 -0.65
C ALA A 95 10.76 -12.26 0.01
N GLN A 96 12.09 -12.13 0.04
CA GLN A 96 12.78 -10.94 0.58
C GLN A 96 12.47 -9.68 -0.25
N GLU A 97 12.43 -9.79 -1.58
CA GLU A 97 12.02 -8.68 -2.46
C GLU A 97 10.57 -8.25 -2.21
N MET A 98 9.66 -9.21 -2.01
CA MET A 98 8.28 -8.92 -1.64
C MET A 98 8.17 -8.19 -0.30
N GLU A 99 8.98 -8.56 0.69
CA GLU A 99 9.01 -7.89 1.98
C GLU A 99 9.49 -6.44 1.86
N GLY A 100 10.55 -6.19 1.08
CA GLY A 100 11.00 -4.83 0.78
C GLY A 100 9.93 -3.98 0.07
N LEU A 101 9.13 -4.58 -0.83
CA LEU A 101 8.01 -3.88 -1.48
C LEU A 101 6.86 -3.59 -0.51
N ARG A 102 6.53 -4.54 0.39
CA ARG A 102 5.52 -4.35 1.43
C ARG A 102 5.91 -3.21 2.38
N GLN A 103 7.17 -3.18 2.82
CA GLN A 103 7.67 -2.10 3.67
C GLN A 103 7.51 -0.72 3.02
N LYS A 104 7.79 -0.59 1.73
CA LYS A 104 7.59 0.67 0.98
C LYS A 104 6.11 1.07 0.90
N LEU A 105 5.20 0.10 0.72
CA LEU A 105 3.76 0.36 0.73
C LEU A 105 3.29 0.79 2.12
N ASP A 106 3.77 0.14 3.18
CA ASP A 106 3.42 0.49 4.55
C ASP A 106 3.86 1.91 4.92
N GLN A 107 5.05 2.34 4.45
CA GLN A 107 5.50 3.72 4.61
C GLN A 107 4.55 4.73 3.92
N GLN A 108 4.01 4.41 2.75
CA GLN A 108 3.02 5.25 2.07
C GLN A 108 1.67 5.23 2.82
N ARG A 109 1.29 4.09 3.38
CA ARG A 109 0.07 3.96 4.17
C ARG A 109 0.14 4.81 5.43
N VAL A 110 1.27 4.81 6.14
CA VAL A 110 1.49 5.68 7.30
C VAL A 110 1.30 7.16 6.94
N LYS A 111 1.84 7.61 5.79
CA LYS A 111 1.63 8.99 5.32
C LYS A 111 0.17 9.30 5.05
N PHE A 112 -0.54 8.38 4.40
CA PHE A 112 -1.97 8.51 4.16
C PHE A 112 -2.77 8.59 5.47
N ASP A 113 -2.43 7.77 6.46
CA ASP A 113 -3.10 7.76 7.76
C ASP A 113 -2.88 9.05 8.56
N LEU A 114 -1.65 9.58 8.52
CA LEU A 114 -1.32 10.87 9.12
C LEU A 114 -2.13 11.99 8.44
N ALA A 115 -2.22 11.99 7.12
CA ALA A 115 -3.01 12.98 6.38
C ALA A 115 -4.52 12.92 6.72
N LEU A 116 -5.07 11.71 6.91
CA LEU A 116 -6.44 11.54 7.39
C LEU A 116 -6.63 12.10 8.80
N ALA A 117 -5.70 11.80 9.71
CA ALA A 117 -5.75 12.28 11.09
C ALA A 117 -5.66 13.80 11.16
N GLU A 118 -4.75 14.42 10.39
CA GLU A 118 -4.61 15.87 10.28
C GLU A 118 -5.86 16.54 9.69
N ALA A 119 -6.55 15.87 8.77
CA ALA A 119 -7.83 16.31 8.22
C ALA A 119 -9.03 16.09 9.17
N GLY A 120 -8.78 15.57 10.38
CA GLY A 120 -9.84 15.25 11.35
C GLY A 120 -10.77 14.14 10.89
N VAL A 121 -10.34 13.29 9.95
CA VAL A 121 -11.11 12.16 9.42
C VAL A 121 -10.80 10.93 10.29
N PRO A 122 -11.74 10.43 11.11
CA PRO A 122 -11.50 9.25 11.92
C PRO A 122 -11.32 8.02 11.02
N ARG A 123 -10.33 7.19 11.35
CA ARG A 123 -10.10 5.89 10.68
C ARG A 123 -11.23 4.88 10.94
N GLY A 124 -12.12 5.17 11.90
CA GLY A 124 -13.19 4.32 12.37
C GLY A 124 -14.55 4.80 11.88
N ALA A 125 -14.95 4.34 10.70
CA ALA A 125 -16.33 3.97 10.39
C ALA A 125 -16.39 3.27 9.03
N GLY A 126 -15.41 3.43 8.13
CA GLY A 126 -15.58 2.98 6.73
C GLY A 126 -14.33 2.75 5.91
N MET A 127 -13.16 3.15 6.41
CA MET A 127 -11.91 3.09 5.65
C MET A 127 -11.01 1.89 6.00
N GLY A 128 -11.64 0.79 6.42
CA GLY A 128 -11.04 -0.54 6.42
C GLY A 128 -9.93 -0.77 7.45
N TYR A 129 -10.34 -1.20 8.65
CA TYR A 129 -9.61 -2.17 9.49
C TYR A 129 -10.55 -3.18 10.17
N GLY A 130 -11.75 -3.40 9.61
CA GLY A 130 -12.75 -4.28 10.24
C GLY A 130 -14.15 -4.22 9.65
N GLY A 131 -14.29 -4.25 8.31
CA GLY A 131 -15.60 -4.46 7.67
C GLY A 131 -16.21 -5.86 7.89
N CYS A 132 -15.61 -6.70 8.73
CA CYS A 132 -16.13 -8.02 9.11
C CYS A 132 -16.69 -8.02 10.53
N ARG A 133 -17.57 -7.07 10.86
CA ARG A 133 -18.52 -7.23 11.97
C ARG A 133 -19.86 -6.61 11.59
N GLY A 134 -20.65 -7.37 10.84
CA GLY A 134 -22.05 -7.05 10.60
C GLY A 134 -22.58 -7.59 9.28
N SER A 135 -23.15 -8.80 9.34
CA SER A 135 -24.01 -9.43 8.32
C SER A 135 -23.37 -9.94 7.02
N GLY A 136 -23.21 -11.27 6.99
CA GLY A 136 -23.75 -12.06 5.87
C GLY A 136 -22.75 -12.57 4.84
N GLY A 137 -22.63 -13.90 4.77
CA GLY A 137 -22.27 -14.60 3.54
C GLY A 137 -20.78 -14.85 3.35
N GLY A 138 -20.38 -16.09 3.59
CA GLY A 138 -18.99 -16.52 3.45
C GLY A 138 -18.46 -16.37 2.04
N HIS A 139 -17.21 -15.94 1.95
CA HIS A 139 -16.21 -16.40 0.99
C HIS A 139 -14.87 -15.97 1.57
N MET A 140 -14.33 -16.78 2.50
CA MET A 140 -12.89 -16.73 2.79
C MET A 140 -12.19 -17.33 1.58
N GLY A 141 -11.98 -16.47 0.58
CA GLY A 141 -11.12 -16.75 -0.55
C GLY A 141 -9.72 -17.07 -0.03
N MET A 142 -9.31 -18.30 -0.32
CA MET A 142 -7.99 -18.88 -0.10
C MET A 142 -6.84 -17.88 -0.31
N ASN A 143 -5.80 -18.05 0.51
CA ASN A 143 -4.41 -17.62 0.32
C ASN A 143 -4.07 -16.20 0.81
N HIS A 144 -4.03 -16.03 2.14
CA HIS A 144 -3.03 -15.18 2.74
C HIS A 144 -1.65 -15.86 2.62
N TRP A 145 -0.89 -15.48 1.59
CA TRP A 145 0.57 -15.61 1.53
C TRP A 145 1.14 -14.33 0.88
#